data_AF-A0A7C9CGA9-F1
#
_entry.id   AF-A0A7C9CGA9-F1
#
_cell.length_a   1.000
_cell.length_b   1.000
_cell.length_c   1.000
_cell.angle_alpha   90.00
_cell.angle_beta   90.00
_cell.angle_gamma   90.00
#
_symmetry.space_group_name_H-M   'P 1'
#
loop_
_entity.id
_entity.type
_entity.pdbx_description
1 polymer ?
#
loop_
_entity_poly.entity_id
_entity_poly.type
_entity_poly.pdbx_seq_one_letter_code
_entity_poly.pdbx_strand_id
1 'polypeptide(L)'
;YAWGKRAILAFVKKFPDSELRGAVDGQFVKVTGVVTCGSIPLESSFQRVPRCVYVSTELYEYKGWGGKSANAKHRCCSWGCRHAEKYVADFYVSDFHSGLRALVKTGYGAKVAPLVETATVVDITKENKDLSPNFLRWLADRSLSSDDRVMRLKEGYVKEGSTVSVMGVVRRHENILMIVPPPDPVSTGCQWSRCLLPMYVEGLILHCDDNQNSEVIPV
;
A
#
# COMPACT_ATOMS: atom_id res chain seq x y z
N TYR A 1 6.08 5.65 13.91
CA TYR A 1 5.55 5.17 12.61
C TYR A 1 6.15 3.81 12.21
N ALA A 2 7.48 3.64 12.15
CA ALA A 2 8.12 2.39 11.72
C ALA A 2 7.79 1.14 12.57
N TRP A 3 7.64 1.27 13.88
CA TRP A 3 7.31 0.16 14.78
C TRP A 3 5.89 -0.39 14.54
N GLY A 4 4.93 0.47 14.20
CA GLY A 4 3.55 0.07 13.94
C GLY A 4 3.40 -0.73 12.64
N LYS A 5 4.02 -0.29 11.53
CA LYS A 5 4.01 -1.03 10.26
C LYS A 5 4.62 -2.43 10.45
N ARG A 6 5.71 -2.55 11.22
CA ARG A 6 6.34 -3.84 11.53
C ARG A 6 5.44 -4.77 12.35
N ALA A 7 4.71 -4.23 13.32
CA ALA A 7 3.78 -5.02 14.14
C ALA A 7 2.62 -5.57 13.29
N ILE A 8 2.02 -4.73 12.45
CA ILE A 8 0.93 -5.13 11.54
C ILE A 8 1.44 -6.17 10.53
N LEU A 9 2.60 -5.94 9.92
CA LEU A 9 3.19 -6.91 9.00
C LEU A 9 3.48 -8.27 9.66
N ALA A 10 3.96 -8.26 10.92
CA ALA A 10 4.13 -9.49 11.69
C ALA A 10 2.79 -10.19 12.01
N PHE A 11 1.72 -9.42 12.23
CA PHE A 11 0.36 -9.95 12.39
C PHE A 11 -0.13 -10.62 11.10
N VAL A 12 -0.03 -9.94 9.95
CA VAL A 12 -0.42 -10.50 8.64
C VAL A 12 0.33 -11.80 8.34
N LYS A 13 1.65 -11.83 8.58
CA LYS A 13 2.48 -13.02 8.33
C LYS A 13 2.12 -14.21 9.23
N LYS A 14 1.64 -13.97 10.45
CA LYS A 14 1.24 -15.03 11.40
C LYS A 14 -0.19 -15.50 11.22
N PHE A 15 -1.07 -14.65 10.69
CA PHE A 15 -2.46 -15.01 10.49
C PHE A 15 -2.55 -16.11 9.41
N PRO A 16 -3.31 -17.20 9.61
CA PRO A 16 -3.36 -18.31 8.65
C PRO A 16 -4.17 -17.93 7.40
N ASP A 17 -3.76 -18.42 6.23
CA ASP A 17 -4.57 -18.29 5.02
C ASP A 17 -5.85 -19.12 5.14
N SER A 18 -6.96 -18.54 4.68
CA SER A 18 -8.30 -19.13 4.71
C SER A 18 -8.70 -19.57 3.31
N GLU A 19 -9.24 -20.78 3.19
CA GLU A 19 -9.79 -21.25 1.92
C GLU A 19 -11.15 -20.60 1.65
N LEU A 20 -11.26 -19.90 0.51
CA LEU A 20 -12.47 -19.16 0.16
C LEU A 20 -13.71 -20.05 0.00
N ARG A 21 -13.52 -21.32 -0.36
CA ARG A 21 -14.61 -22.28 -0.55
C ARG A 21 -15.34 -22.57 0.76
N GLY A 22 -14.61 -22.72 1.86
CA GLY A 22 -15.14 -23.06 3.18
C GLY A 22 -15.46 -21.86 4.07
N ALA A 23 -15.03 -20.65 3.70
CA ALA A 23 -15.29 -19.46 4.49
C ALA A 23 -16.81 -19.22 4.68
N VAL A 24 -17.26 -18.58 5.76
CA VAL A 24 -18.68 -18.26 6.00
C VAL A 24 -18.94 -16.77 5.75
N ASP A 25 -20.18 -16.39 5.39
CA ASP A 25 -20.54 -14.97 5.30
C ASP A 25 -20.33 -14.28 6.66
N GLY A 26 -19.69 -13.10 6.66
CA GLY A 26 -19.32 -12.38 7.88
C GLY A 26 -18.01 -12.83 8.53
N GLN A 27 -17.36 -13.89 8.05
CA GLN A 27 -16.09 -14.34 8.59
C GLN A 27 -14.94 -13.39 8.22
N PHE A 28 -14.10 -13.04 9.19
CA PHE A 28 -12.83 -12.36 8.93
C PHE A 28 -11.77 -13.37 8.46
N VAL A 29 -11.19 -13.11 7.28
CA VAL A 29 -10.29 -14.04 6.60
C VAL A 29 -9.02 -13.33 6.15
N LYS A 30 -7.93 -14.09 5.97
CA LYS A 30 -6.77 -13.71 5.16
C LYS A 30 -6.75 -14.60 3.93
N VAL A 31 -6.63 -14.01 2.76
CA VAL A 31 -6.54 -14.73 1.48
C VAL A 31 -5.30 -14.26 0.76
N THR A 32 -4.45 -15.21 0.36
CA THR A 32 -3.28 -14.94 -0.47
C THR A 32 -3.49 -15.46 -1.88
N GLY A 33 -3.17 -14.62 -2.86
CA GLY A 33 -3.48 -14.94 -4.25
C GLY A 33 -2.98 -13.92 -5.25
N VAL A 34 -3.27 -14.19 -6.53
CA VAL A 34 -2.90 -13.30 -7.65
C VAL A 34 -3.94 -12.22 -7.82
N VAL A 35 -3.47 -10.99 -8.02
CA VAL A 35 -4.30 -9.82 -8.31
C VAL A 35 -4.71 -9.79 -9.78
N THR A 36 -5.98 -9.50 -10.02
CA THR A 36 -6.52 -9.12 -11.34
C THR A 36 -7.23 -7.78 -11.22
N CYS A 37 -6.99 -6.86 -12.15
CA CYS A 37 -7.63 -5.54 -12.09
C CYS A 37 -9.16 -5.66 -12.22
N GLY A 38 -9.87 -4.76 -11.55
CA GLY A 38 -11.29 -4.54 -11.79
C GLY A 38 -11.55 -3.78 -13.10
N SER A 39 -12.72 -3.17 -13.20
CA SER A 39 -13.12 -2.40 -14.39
C SER A 39 -12.30 -1.13 -14.61
N ILE A 40 -11.79 -0.52 -13.54
CA ILE A 40 -11.06 0.76 -13.58
C ILE A 40 -9.67 0.53 -12.97
N PRO A 41 -8.65 0.16 -13.78
CA PRO A 41 -7.29 0.05 -13.30
C PRO A 41 -6.70 1.43 -12.98
N LEU A 42 -5.76 1.47 -12.03
CA LEU A 42 -4.97 2.65 -11.70
C LEU A 42 -3.68 2.70 -12.52
N GLU A 43 -3.10 3.89 -12.56
CA GLU A 43 -1.78 4.16 -13.14
C GLU A 43 -0.92 4.85 -12.07
N SER A 44 0.36 4.43 -11.93
CA SER A 44 1.27 5.08 -10.98
C SER A 44 1.56 6.53 -11.40
N SER A 45 1.79 7.41 -10.42
CA SER A 45 1.76 8.84 -10.71
C SER A 45 2.97 9.36 -11.49
N PHE A 46 4.16 8.84 -11.21
CA PHE A 46 5.41 9.33 -11.76
C PHE A 46 5.98 8.39 -12.82
N GLN A 47 6.13 7.10 -12.50
CA GLN A 47 6.62 6.09 -13.45
C GLN A 47 5.58 5.67 -14.49
N ARG A 48 4.31 6.08 -14.33
CA ARG A 48 3.22 5.79 -15.28
C ARG A 48 2.99 4.29 -15.49
N VAL A 49 3.16 3.48 -14.44
CA VAL A 49 2.96 2.03 -14.50
C VAL A 49 1.46 1.73 -14.62
N PRO A 50 0.99 1.15 -15.73
CA PRO A 50 -0.43 0.91 -15.95
C PRO A 50 -0.89 -0.37 -15.23
N ARG A 51 -2.21 -0.54 -15.14
CA ARG A 51 -2.86 -1.76 -14.61
C ARG A 51 -2.43 -2.07 -13.17
N CYS A 52 -2.52 -1.05 -12.32
CA CYS A 52 -2.32 -1.18 -10.88
C CYS A 52 -3.66 -1.25 -10.14
N VAL A 53 -3.69 -1.94 -9.01
CA VAL A 53 -4.83 -1.96 -8.08
C VAL A 53 -4.60 -1.10 -6.84
N TYR A 54 -3.34 -0.83 -6.55
CA TYR A 54 -2.89 0.08 -5.52
C TYR A 54 -1.76 0.92 -6.09
N VAL A 55 -1.79 2.22 -5.83
CA VAL A 55 -0.67 3.13 -6.11
C VAL A 55 -0.48 4.06 -4.92
N SER A 56 0.78 4.33 -4.59
CA SER A 56 1.16 5.39 -3.67
C SER A 56 2.35 6.15 -4.19
N THR A 57 2.29 7.47 -4.01
CA THR A 57 3.37 8.38 -4.33
C THR A 57 3.61 9.27 -3.12
N GLU A 58 4.83 9.26 -2.61
CA GLU A 58 5.21 9.99 -1.40
C GLU A 58 6.43 10.87 -1.68
N LEU A 59 6.29 12.18 -1.48
CA LEU A 59 7.38 13.14 -1.58
C LEU A 59 7.94 13.42 -0.19
N TYR A 60 9.24 13.13 -0.02
CA TYR A 60 9.99 13.44 1.18
C TYR A 60 10.96 14.59 0.94
N GLU A 61 11.14 15.43 1.94
CA GLU A 61 12.16 16.47 1.94
C GLU A 61 13.11 16.26 3.11
N TYR A 62 14.38 16.52 2.87
CA TYR A 62 15.37 16.52 3.93
C TYR A 62 15.48 17.91 4.56
N LYS A 63 15.41 17.96 5.90
CA LYS A 63 15.65 19.18 6.66
C LYS A 63 17.07 19.19 7.21
N GLY A 64 17.92 20.04 6.65
CA GLY A 64 19.22 20.37 7.23
C GLY A 64 19.10 21.32 8.44
N TRP A 65 20.24 21.69 9.02
CA TRP A 65 20.30 22.73 10.07
C TRP A 65 19.70 24.05 9.56
N GLY A 66 18.73 24.61 10.30
CA GLY A 66 18.02 25.84 9.90
C GLY A 66 17.11 25.72 8.67
N GLY A 67 16.93 24.51 8.12
CA GLY A 67 16.11 24.27 6.93
C GLY A 67 14.59 24.36 7.19
N LYS A 68 13.82 24.64 6.14
CA LYS A 68 12.35 24.64 6.18
C LYS A 68 11.80 23.25 6.50
N SER A 69 10.74 23.20 7.31
CA SER A 69 10.09 21.94 7.68
C SER A 69 9.05 21.51 6.63
N ALA A 70 9.17 20.27 6.14
CA ALA A 70 8.11 19.60 5.37
C ALA A 70 6.73 19.56 6.07
N ASN A 71 6.70 19.42 7.40
CA ASN A 71 5.47 19.42 8.21
C ASN A 71 5.77 19.83 9.67
N ALA A 72 4.72 20.05 10.48
CA ALA A 72 4.85 20.50 11.86
C ALA A 72 5.66 19.56 12.78
N LYS A 73 5.75 18.26 12.45
CA LYS A 73 6.46 17.24 13.24
C LYS A 73 7.88 16.96 12.71
N HIS A 74 8.36 17.72 11.72
CA HIS A 74 9.62 17.46 11.05
C HIS A 74 10.83 17.94 11.88
N ARG A 75 11.66 16.98 12.32
CA ARG A 75 12.87 17.22 13.12
C ARG A 75 14.05 17.65 12.25
N CYS A 76 15.02 18.32 12.87
CA CYS A 76 16.28 18.70 12.21
C CYS A 76 17.09 17.45 11.82
N CYS A 77 17.84 17.53 10.72
CA CYS A 77 18.66 16.46 10.15
C CYS A 77 17.87 15.16 9.90
N SER A 78 16.63 15.28 9.41
CA SER A 78 15.79 14.13 9.13
C SER A 78 15.00 14.31 7.84
N TRP A 79 14.34 13.23 7.40
CA TRP A 79 13.42 13.24 6.27
C TRP A 79 11.98 13.41 6.76
N GLY A 80 11.26 14.32 6.13
CA GLY A 80 9.84 14.57 6.41
C GLY A 80 9.00 14.37 5.16
N CYS A 81 7.91 13.63 5.26
CA CYS A 81 6.91 13.55 4.20
C CYS A 81 6.21 14.91 4.06
N ARG A 82 6.29 15.51 2.87
CA ARG A 82 5.61 16.77 2.52
C ARG A 82 4.28 16.48 1.82
N HIS A 83 4.27 15.48 0.95
CA HIS A 83 3.11 15.12 0.14
C HIS A 83 2.98 13.61 0.07
N ALA A 84 1.75 13.10 0.14
CA ALA A 84 1.46 11.69 -0.02
C ALA A 84 0.08 11.51 -0.67
N GLU A 85 0.06 10.73 -1.75
CA GLU A 85 -1.15 10.33 -2.45
C GLU A 85 -1.21 8.80 -2.44
N LYS A 86 -2.36 8.24 -2.08
CA LYS A 86 -2.59 6.78 -2.05
C LYS A 86 -3.97 6.49 -2.61
N TYR A 87 -4.02 5.59 -3.58
CA TYR A 87 -5.25 5.20 -4.24
C TYR A 87 -5.34 3.69 -4.32
N VAL A 88 -6.55 3.17 -4.13
CA VAL A 88 -6.88 1.75 -4.26
C VAL A 88 -8.12 1.65 -5.12
N ALA A 89 -8.09 0.79 -6.13
CA ALA A 89 -9.25 0.46 -6.94
C ALA A 89 -9.84 -0.86 -6.48
N ASP A 90 -11.11 -1.12 -6.78
CA ASP A 90 -11.70 -2.45 -6.64
C ASP A 90 -10.93 -3.44 -7.55
N PHE A 91 -10.64 -4.62 -7.04
CA PHE A 91 -9.88 -5.63 -7.77
C PHE A 91 -10.34 -7.04 -7.42
N TYR A 92 -9.88 -8.03 -8.18
CA TYR A 92 -10.12 -9.43 -7.87
C TYR A 92 -8.85 -10.07 -7.32
N VAL A 93 -9.02 -10.92 -6.31
CA VAL A 93 -7.97 -11.81 -5.82
C VAL A 93 -8.35 -13.25 -6.12
N SER A 94 -7.44 -13.99 -6.74
CA SER A 94 -7.60 -15.42 -7.03
C SER A 94 -6.82 -16.22 -5.99
N ASP A 95 -7.53 -16.89 -5.09
CA ASP A 95 -6.97 -17.68 -3.99
C ASP A 95 -6.14 -18.87 -4.52
N PHE A 96 -4.91 -19.01 -4.03
CA PHE A 96 -4.03 -20.12 -4.41
C PHE A 96 -4.53 -21.49 -3.94
N HIS A 97 -5.27 -21.55 -2.84
CA HIS A 97 -5.73 -22.82 -2.29
C HIS A 97 -6.96 -23.36 -3.04
N SER A 98 -7.99 -22.52 -3.18
CA SER A 98 -9.26 -22.96 -3.75
C SER A 98 -9.42 -22.67 -5.25
N GLY A 99 -8.56 -21.82 -5.83
CA GLY A 99 -8.71 -21.30 -7.19
C GLY A 99 -9.90 -20.36 -7.38
N LEU A 100 -10.64 -20.06 -6.32
CA LEU A 100 -11.80 -19.16 -6.38
C LEU A 100 -11.35 -17.71 -6.45
N ARG A 101 -12.12 -16.93 -7.20
CA ARG A 101 -11.91 -15.49 -7.34
C ARG A 101 -12.88 -14.75 -6.42
N ALA A 102 -12.34 -13.91 -5.54
CA ALA A 102 -13.12 -12.97 -4.74
C ALA A 102 -12.95 -11.54 -5.24
N LEU A 103 -14.04 -10.79 -5.25
CA LEU A 103 -14.01 -9.34 -5.51
C LEU A 103 -13.65 -8.61 -4.22
N VAL A 104 -12.52 -7.92 -4.23
CA VAL A 104 -12.07 -7.07 -3.14
C VAL A 104 -12.65 -5.68 -3.35
N LYS A 105 -13.48 -5.25 -2.41
CA LYS A 105 -14.13 -3.94 -2.42
C LYS A 105 -13.33 -2.94 -1.60
N THR A 106 -12.69 -2.01 -2.29
CA THR A 106 -11.72 -1.05 -1.75
C THR A 106 -11.97 0.38 -2.23
N GLY A 107 -12.96 0.59 -3.11
CA GLY A 107 -13.36 1.88 -3.67
C GLY A 107 -14.10 2.84 -2.72
N TYR A 108 -14.51 3.97 -3.30
CA TYR A 108 -14.93 5.24 -2.67
C TYR A 108 -15.51 5.15 -1.23
N GLY A 109 -14.65 5.38 -0.23
CA GLY A 109 -14.99 5.47 1.18
C GLY A 109 -14.53 4.27 2.04
N ALA A 110 -14.12 3.16 1.43
CA ALA A 110 -13.55 2.02 2.14
C ALA A 110 -12.20 2.39 2.79
N LYS A 111 -12.07 2.15 4.09
CA LYS A 111 -10.77 2.25 4.78
C LYS A 111 -9.89 1.08 4.36
N VAL A 112 -8.69 1.37 3.90
CA VAL A 112 -7.68 0.38 3.52
C VAL A 112 -6.37 0.69 4.24
N ALA A 113 -5.76 -0.33 4.81
CA ALA A 113 -4.44 -0.30 5.43
C ALA A 113 -3.42 -1.00 4.50
N PRO A 114 -2.82 -0.27 3.54
CA PRO A 114 -1.83 -0.85 2.64
C PRO A 114 -0.48 -1.05 3.32
N LEU A 115 0.04 -2.26 3.23
CA LEU A 115 1.38 -2.69 3.63
C LEU A 115 2.20 -3.00 2.39
N VAL A 116 2.34 -1.99 1.53
CA VAL A 116 3.14 -2.07 0.30
C VAL A 116 4.45 -1.33 0.54
N GLU A 117 5.55 -1.86 -0.01
CA GLU A 117 6.84 -1.18 0.02
C GLU A 117 6.90 -0.09 -1.06
N THR A 118 7.66 0.96 -0.77
CA THR A 118 7.81 2.11 -1.67
C THR A 118 9.28 2.21 -2.06
N ALA A 119 9.56 2.17 -3.35
CA ALA A 119 10.89 2.35 -3.91
C ALA A 119 11.16 3.85 -4.13
N THR A 120 12.42 4.25 -4.02
CA THR A 120 12.83 5.61 -4.39
C THR A 120 12.97 5.67 -5.90
N VAL A 121 12.17 6.50 -6.56
CA VAL A 121 12.16 6.63 -8.02
C VAL A 121 12.92 7.86 -8.50
N VAL A 122 13.01 8.89 -7.65
CA VAL A 122 13.79 10.11 -7.91
C VAL A 122 14.45 10.55 -6.61
N ASP A 123 15.74 10.86 -6.68
CA ASP A 123 16.49 11.52 -5.62
C ASP A 123 17.09 12.82 -6.15
N ILE A 124 16.65 13.95 -5.60
CA ILE A 124 17.06 15.29 -6.00
C ILE A 124 17.98 15.87 -4.94
N THR A 125 19.21 16.15 -5.36
CA THR A 125 20.20 16.92 -4.63
C THR A 125 20.26 18.34 -5.21
N LYS A 126 21.11 19.19 -4.62
CA LYS A 126 21.33 20.55 -5.15
C LYS A 126 21.98 20.58 -6.53
N GLU A 127 22.69 19.51 -6.89
CA GLU A 127 23.51 19.44 -8.11
C GLU A 127 22.73 18.93 -9.32
N ASN A 128 21.70 18.10 -9.10
CA ASN A 128 20.95 17.42 -10.18
C ASN A 128 19.52 17.94 -10.36
N LYS A 129 19.16 19.02 -9.67
CA LYS A 129 17.79 19.57 -9.61
C LYS A 129 17.20 19.88 -10.98
N ASP A 130 17.98 20.52 -11.85
CA ASP A 130 17.53 20.94 -13.18
C ASP A 130 17.58 19.81 -14.21
N LEU A 131 18.10 18.63 -13.84
CA LEU A 131 18.26 17.49 -14.74
C LEU A 131 17.00 16.62 -14.87
N SER A 132 15.95 16.87 -14.07
CA SER A 132 14.72 16.06 -14.10
C SER A 132 13.47 16.89 -14.45
N PRO A 133 13.26 17.22 -15.75
CA PRO A 133 12.11 18.02 -16.19
C PRO A 133 10.77 17.34 -15.89
N ASN A 134 10.70 16.01 -15.94
CA ASN A 134 9.51 15.24 -15.58
C ASN A 134 9.14 15.41 -14.09
N PHE A 135 10.14 15.48 -13.22
CA PHE A 135 9.93 15.71 -11.78
C PHE A 135 9.44 17.13 -11.51
N LEU A 136 10.04 18.14 -12.16
CA LEU A 136 9.58 19.53 -12.03
C LEU A 136 8.13 19.70 -12.52
N ARG A 137 7.77 19.06 -13.63
CA ARG A 137 6.39 19.03 -14.13
C ARG A 137 5.45 18.36 -13.12
N TRP A 138 5.83 17.21 -12.59
CA TRP A 138 5.04 16.48 -11.59
C TRP A 138 4.78 17.31 -10.31
N LEU A 139 5.79 18.09 -9.86
CA LEU A 139 5.63 19.04 -8.76
C LEU A 139 4.68 20.19 -9.11
N ALA A 140 4.85 20.78 -10.30
CA ALA A 140 4.02 21.89 -10.78
C ALA A 140 2.55 21.51 -10.89
N ASP A 141 2.24 20.32 -11.43
CA ASP A 141 0.89 19.77 -11.54
C ASP A 141 0.18 19.65 -10.18
N ARG A 142 0.94 19.64 -9.07
CA ARG A 142 0.47 19.52 -7.69
C ARG A 142 0.65 20.79 -6.85
N SER A 143 1.05 21.90 -7.49
CA SER A 143 1.37 23.16 -6.79
C SER A 143 2.43 23.00 -5.69
N LEU A 144 3.38 22.08 -5.88
CA LEU A 144 4.49 21.85 -4.96
C LEU A 144 5.71 22.66 -5.40
N SER A 145 6.32 23.37 -4.46
CA SER A 145 7.49 24.20 -4.77
C SER A 145 8.77 23.37 -4.84
N SER A 146 9.58 23.63 -5.87
CA SER A 146 10.94 23.08 -6.05
C SER A 146 11.99 24.04 -5.46
N ASP A 147 11.87 24.45 -4.20
CA ASP A 147 12.92 25.22 -3.50
C ASP A 147 14.26 24.43 -3.53
N ASP A 148 15.42 25.03 -3.18
CA ASP A 148 16.74 24.37 -3.08
C ASP A 148 16.86 23.33 -1.95
N ARG A 149 15.91 22.41 -1.92
CA ARG A 149 15.74 21.36 -0.95
C ARG A 149 16.15 20.05 -1.58
N VAL A 150 16.77 19.22 -0.75
CA VAL A 150 16.99 17.83 -1.10
C VAL A 150 15.66 17.10 -0.97
N MET A 151 15.20 16.49 -2.06
CA MET A 151 13.90 15.84 -2.15
C MET A 151 14.04 14.41 -2.61
N ARG A 152 13.12 13.56 -2.17
CA ARG A 152 13.06 12.17 -2.57
C ARG A 152 11.62 11.79 -2.90
N LEU A 153 11.40 11.41 -4.15
CA LEU A 153 10.12 10.87 -4.57
C LEU A 153 10.16 9.35 -4.44
N LYS A 154 9.19 8.81 -3.71
CA LYS A 154 8.99 7.38 -3.59
C LYS A 154 7.68 6.97 -4.23
N GLU A 155 7.69 5.86 -4.94
CA GLU A 155 6.48 5.22 -5.44
C GLU A 155 6.39 3.78 -4.95
N GLY A 156 5.17 3.33 -4.67
CA GLY A 156 4.86 1.93 -4.43
C GLY A 156 3.57 1.61 -5.15
N TYR A 157 3.48 0.45 -5.79
CA TYR A 157 2.29 0.04 -6.51
C TYR A 157 2.12 -1.48 -6.40
N VAL A 158 0.88 -1.93 -6.59
CA VAL A 158 0.56 -3.35 -6.79
C VAL A 158 0.00 -3.48 -8.19
N LYS A 159 0.74 -4.19 -9.04
CA LYS A 159 0.36 -4.41 -10.44
C LYS A 159 -0.53 -5.64 -10.53
N GLU A 160 -1.36 -5.68 -11.56
CA GLU A 160 -1.98 -6.94 -11.96
C GLU A 160 -0.93 -8.05 -12.16
N GLY A 161 -1.27 -9.26 -11.74
CA GLY A 161 -0.36 -10.40 -11.71
C GLY A 161 0.53 -10.48 -10.46
N SER A 162 0.57 -9.43 -9.63
CA SER A 162 1.28 -9.50 -8.35
C SER A 162 0.56 -10.41 -7.35
N THR A 163 1.35 -11.06 -6.50
CA THR A 163 0.85 -11.82 -5.35
C THR A 163 0.59 -10.90 -4.17
N VAL A 164 -0.61 -10.97 -3.62
CA VAL A 164 -1.01 -10.20 -2.44
C VAL A 164 -1.68 -11.07 -1.40
N SER A 165 -1.61 -10.63 -0.15
CA SER A 165 -2.47 -11.11 0.93
C SER A 165 -3.48 -10.01 1.29
N VAL A 166 -4.75 -10.37 1.26
CA VAL A 166 -5.89 -9.49 1.57
C VAL A 166 -6.53 -9.98 2.86
N MET A 167 -6.73 -9.09 3.84
CA MET A 167 -7.48 -9.40 5.06
C MET A 167 -8.73 -8.54 5.18
N GLY A 168 -9.88 -9.17 5.33
CA GLY A 168 -11.18 -8.50 5.40
C GLY A 168 -12.30 -9.48 5.75
N VAL A 169 -13.53 -9.00 5.64
CA VAL A 169 -14.73 -9.79 5.94
C VAL A 169 -15.31 -10.35 4.65
N VAL A 170 -15.59 -11.66 4.64
CA VAL A 170 -16.25 -12.32 3.52
C VAL A 170 -17.71 -11.86 3.45
N ARG A 171 -18.15 -11.48 2.26
CA ARG A 171 -19.54 -11.23 1.94
C ARG A 171 -19.96 -12.04 0.73
N ARG A 172 -21.05 -12.79 0.84
CA ARG A 172 -21.67 -13.53 -0.26
C ARG A 172 -22.98 -12.86 -0.64
N HIS A 173 -23.07 -12.40 -1.88
CA HIS A 173 -24.29 -11.80 -2.41
C HIS A 173 -24.53 -12.33 -3.82
N GLU A 174 -25.68 -12.95 -4.08
CA GLU A 174 -26.10 -13.40 -5.42
C GLU A 174 -24.99 -14.20 -6.17
N ASN A 175 -24.36 -15.15 -5.48
CA ASN A 175 -23.22 -15.96 -5.96
C ASN A 175 -21.89 -15.22 -6.20
N ILE A 176 -21.82 -13.92 -5.91
CA ILE A 176 -20.56 -13.15 -5.92
C ILE A 176 -19.92 -13.24 -4.54
N LEU A 177 -18.70 -13.75 -4.51
CA LEU A 177 -17.85 -13.75 -3.33
C LEU A 177 -17.07 -12.43 -3.25
N MET A 178 -17.26 -11.69 -2.17
CA MET A 178 -16.62 -10.42 -1.92
C MET A 178 -15.80 -10.45 -0.64
N ILE A 179 -14.72 -9.68 -0.61
CA ILE A 179 -13.99 -9.34 0.60
C ILE A 179 -14.14 -7.82 0.79
N VAL A 180 -14.73 -7.44 1.91
CA VAL A 180 -15.03 -6.04 2.24
C VAL A 180 -14.25 -5.61 3.50
N PRO A 181 -14.08 -4.30 3.74
CA PRO A 181 -13.49 -3.83 4.98
C PRO A 181 -14.33 -4.28 6.19
N PRO A 182 -13.69 -4.67 7.30
CA PRO A 182 -14.40 -4.97 8.54
C PRO A 182 -15.12 -3.70 9.07
N PRO A 183 -16.30 -3.85 9.69
CA PRO A 183 -17.05 -2.72 10.25
C PRO A 183 -16.33 -2.10 11.46
N ASP A 184 -15.69 -2.95 12.27
CA ASP A 184 -14.95 -2.55 13.46
C ASP A 184 -13.43 -2.69 13.26
N PRO A 185 -12.60 -1.86 13.92
CA PRO A 185 -11.15 -2.00 13.86
C PRO A 185 -10.69 -3.38 14.36
N VAL A 186 -9.77 -3.99 13.62
CA VAL A 186 -9.21 -5.30 13.97
C VAL A 186 -8.03 -5.12 14.90
N SER A 187 -8.07 -5.78 16.06
CA SER A 187 -6.95 -5.79 17.00
C SER A 187 -5.87 -6.76 16.53
N THR A 188 -4.61 -6.32 16.51
CA THR A 188 -3.45 -7.18 16.23
C THR A 188 -3.10 -8.11 17.42
N GLY A 189 -3.87 -8.05 18.51
CA GLY A 189 -3.59 -8.75 19.76
C GLY A 189 -2.38 -8.17 20.52
N CYS A 190 -2.19 -8.61 21.76
CA CYS A 190 -1.03 -8.21 22.56
C CYS A 190 0.15 -9.14 22.30
N GLN A 191 1.30 -8.59 21.90
CA GLN A 191 2.54 -9.35 21.75
C GLN A 191 3.44 -9.09 22.97
N TRP A 192 3.10 -9.73 24.09
CA TRP A 192 3.82 -9.61 25.37
C TRP A 192 5.33 -9.89 25.24
N SER A 193 5.71 -10.88 24.43
CA SER A 193 7.12 -11.23 24.17
C SER A 193 7.92 -10.14 23.44
N ARG A 194 7.26 -9.12 22.88
CA ARG A 194 7.88 -7.98 22.20
C ARG A 194 7.56 -6.63 22.86
N CYS A 195 6.89 -6.63 24.02
CA CYS A 195 6.42 -5.43 24.72
C CYS A 195 5.58 -4.48 23.85
N LEU A 196 4.82 -5.02 22.88
CA LEU A 196 3.96 -4.22 22.00
C LEU A 196 2.51 -4.29 22.48
N LEU A 197 1.95 -3.12 22.78
CA LEU A 197 0.52 -2.96 23.04
C LEU A 197 -0.30 -3.34 21.80
N PRO A 198 -1.53 -3.87 21.97
CA PRO A 198 -2.41 -4.17 20.85
C PRO A 198 -2.64 -2.89 20.01
N MET A 199 -2.41 -3.03 18.71
CA MET A 199 -2.73 -1.99 17.73
C MET A 199 -4.07 -2.32 17.08
N TYR A 200 -4.83 -1.28 16.75
CA TYR A 200 -6.06 -1.40 16.00
C TYR A 200 -5.81 -0.98 14.56
N VAL A 201 -6.13 -1.88 13.63
CA VAL A 201 -6.06 -1.61 12.20
C VAL A 201 -7.46 -1.34 11.71
N GLU A 202 -7.67 -0.15 11.17
CA GLU A 202 -8.95 0.21 10.58
C GLU A 202 -9.00 -0.23 9.11
N GLY A 203 -10.06 -0.94 8.75
CA GLY A 203 -10.35 -1.28 7.37
C GLY A 203 -9.63 -2.52 6.85
N LEU A 204 -9.70 -2.70 5.53
CA LEU A 204 -9.15 -3.85 4.82
C LEU A 204 -7.62 -3.78 4.78
N ILE A 205 -6.93 -4.87 5.10
CA ILE A 205 -5.46 -4.91 5.03
C ILE A 205 -5.05 -5.47 3.68
N LEU A 206 -4.20 -4.72 2.97
CA LEU A 206 -3.61 -5.15 1.70
C LEU A 206 -2.10 -5.27 1.87
N HIS A 207 -1.56 -6.47 1.76
CA HIS A 207 -0.12 -6.72 1.81
C HIS A 207 0.34 -7.25 0.45
N CYS A 208 1.40 -6.68 -0.08
CA CYS A 208 2.07 -7.19 -1.27
C CYS A 208 3.41 -7.77 -0.83
N ASP A 209 3.71 -9.01 -1.23
CA ASP A 209 5.02 -9.60 -0.95
C ASP A 209 5.98 -9.25 -2.10
N ASP A 210 7.17 -8.73 -1.77
CA ASP A 210 8.15 -8.20 -2.71
C ASP A 210 8.95 -9.28 -3.46
N ASN A 211 8.33 -10.41 -3.79
CA ASN A 211 8.96 -11.42 -4.65
C ASN A 211 9.00 -11.00 -6.14
N GLN A 212 8.89 -9.70 -6.45
CA GLN A 212 9.06 -9.16 -7.80
C GLN A 212 10.54 -9.03 -8.23
N ASN A 213 11.40 -9.91 -7.71
CA ASN A 213 12.75 -10.16 -8.22
C ASN A 213 12.88 -11.62 -8.69
N SER A 214 11.92 -12.12 -9.45
CA SER A 214 12.20 -13.08 -10.51
C SER A 214 10.98 -13.25 -11.41
N GLU A 215 11.14 -12.78 -12.64
CA GLU A 215 10.44 -13.30 -13.80
C GLU A 215 10.68 -14.82 -13.85
N VAL A 216 9.76 -15.61 -13.28
CA VAL A 216 9.68 -17.05 -13.53
C VAL A 216 8.31 -17.31 -14.09
N ILE A 217 8.27 -17.42 -15.41
CA ILE A 217 7.18 -18.03 -16.15
C ILE A 217 7.27 -19.54 -15.86
N PRO A 218 6.31 -20.18 -15.16
CA PRO A 218 6.24 -21.62 -15.17
C PRO A 218 5.69 -22.06 -16.54
N VAL A 219 6.49 -22.84 -17.25
CA VAL A 219 6.11 -23.62 -18.44
C VAL A 219 5.20 -24.77 -18.03
#